data_AF-A0A8J6SMV7-F1
#
_entry.id   AF-A0A8J6SMV7-F1
#
_cell.length_a   1.000
_cell.length_b   1.000
_cell.length_c   1.000
_cell.angle_alpha   90.00
_cell.angle_beta   90.00
_cell.angle_gamma   90.00
#
_symmetry.space_group_name_H-M   'P 1'
#
loop_
_entity.id
_entity.type
_entity.pdbx_description
1 polymer ?
#
loop_
_entity_poly.entity_id
_entity_poly.type
_entity_poly.pdbx_seq_one_letter_code
_entity_poly.pdbx_strand_id
1 'polypeptide(L)'
;MLYFYHQLAQALQKSPVVIATVTSIKGSVPREVGAKMIVFPNGQIIGTIGGGAGEAKVIKQALKVLETGEKQLVAIDLSGAPHRETQGVCGGIMQVWLERWSGTATITLVNKIINVLKSGNSGALVTPFDVAKFPYLIHPYSVTAAELEVSETVFIEPLVYPPTLLIIGAGHVALPLAKIAHLVGFQIVVQDDRAEFACVERFPQATAIVAQPIDEAILNLPQTSQLYVALVTRGYAQDLAALRILLQRQVKYIGMIGSERRVRTVYQLLQNEDISLKLLHKVYAPIGLDIGALTPEEIAVSICAELIKVRRGGSGLSLSEIMGAASAENSPLIQKGF
;
A
#
# COMPACT_ATOMS: atom_id res chain seq x y z
N MET A 1 -0.04 1.45 6.83
CA MET A 1 0.02 0.77 8.13
C MET A 1 1.00 1.45 9.10
N LEU A 2 2.29 1.59 8.78
CA LEU A 2 3.28 2.19 9.68
C LEU A 2 2.90 3.60 10.18
N TYR A 3 2.44 4.49 9.29
CA TYR A 3 1.97 5.83 9.67
C TYR A 3 0.84 5.78 10.72
N PHE A 4 -0.15 4.92 10.53
CA PHE A 4 -1.28 4.75 11.46
C PHE A 4 -0.79 4.38 12.87
N TYR A 5 0.14 3.41 12.98
CA TYR A 5 0.67 3.01 14.28
C TYR A 5 1.56 4.08 14.93
N HIS A 6 2.26 4.89 14.14
CA HIS A 6 2.97 6.06 14.68
C HIS A 6 2.00 7.09 15.28
N GLN A 7 0.91 7.41 14.58
CA GLN A 7 -0.13 8.29 15.11
C GLN A 7 -0.78 7.71 16.36
N LEU A 8 -1.05 6.39 16.37
CA LEU A 8 -1.59 5.69 17.53
C LEU A 8 -0.64 5.76 18.73
N ALA A 9 0.66 5.52 18.53
CA ALA A 9 1.66 5.61 19.59
C ALA A 9 1.66 7.01 20.22
N GLN A 10 1.63 8.07 19.40
CA GLN A 10 1.56 9.45 19.89
C GLN A 10 0.25 9.75 20.62
N ALA A 11 -0.87 9.25 20.12
CA ALA A 11 -2.18 9.43 20.73
C ALA A 11 -2.25 8.78 22.12
N LEU A 12 -1.76 7.55 22.26
CA LEU A 12 -1.78 6.79 23.51
C LEU A 12 -0.92 7.40 24.63
N GLN A 13 0.07 8.25 24.30
CA GLN A 13 0.80 9.03 25.30
C GLN A 13 -0.06 10.10 25.97
N LYS A 14 -1.13 10.54 25.32
CA LYS A 14 -1.97 11.66 25.77
C LYS A 14 -3.27 11.20 26.40
N SER A 15 -3.96 10.26 25.77
CA SER A 15 -5.25 9.77 26.27
C SER A 15 -5.57 8.37 25.74
N PRO A 16 -6.50 7.65 26.41
CA PRO A 16 -7.17 6.51 25.80
C PRO A 16 -7.81 6.89 24.47
N VAL A 17 -7.81 5.95 23.52
CA VAL A 17 -8.47 6.06 22.23
C VAL A 17 -9.27 4.79 21.94
N VAL A 18 -10.20 4.85 21.00
CA VAL A 18 -10.82 3.64 20.44
C VAL A 18 -10.29 3.40 19.05
N ILE A 19 -9.95 2.14 18.76
CA ILE A 19 -9.65 1.69 17.41
C ILE A 19 -10.91 1.04 16.85
N ALA A 20 -11.36 1.57 15.70
CA ALA A 20 -12.37 0.96 14.87
C ALA A 20 -11.68 0.20 13.72
N THR A 21 -11.98 -1.09 13.56
CA THR A 21 -11.43 -1.93 12.49
C THR A 21 -12.58 -2.56 11.69
N VAL A 22 -12.60 -2.40 10.37
CA VAL A 22 -13.53 -3.13 9.49
C VAL A 22 -13.11 -4.60 9.48
N THR A 23 -13.96 -5.50 9.97
CA THR A 23 -13.66 -6.93 10.10
C THR A 23 -14.38 -7.79 9.08
N SER A 24 -15.47 -7.31 8.50
CA SER A 24 -16.22 -8.03 7.48
C SER A 24 -16.97 -7.06 6.58
N ILE A 25 -17.11 -7.42 5.31
CA ILE A 25 -17.86 -6.67 4.30
C ILE A 25 -18.72 -7.61 3.46
N LYS A 26 -19.88 -7.15 3.03
CA LYS A 26 -20.75 -7.82 2.06
C LYS A 26 -21.33 -6.80 1.10
N GLY A 27 -21.22 -7.05 -0.21
CA GLY A 27 -21.66 -6.09 -1.23
C GLY A 27 -20.70 -4.91 -1.38
N SER A 28 -21.18 -3.81 -1.95
CA SER A 28 -20.35 -2.62 -2.23
C SER A 28 -20.28 -1.71 -1.01
N VAL A 29 -19.10 -1.65 -0.39
CA VAL A 29 -18.80 -0.78 0.74
C VAL A 29 -17.58 0.11 0.42
N PRO A 30 -17.47 1.29 1.04
CA PRO A 30 -16.43 2.28 0.73
C PRO A 30 -15.00 1.89 1.16
N ARG A 31 -14.83 0.89 2.03
CA ARG A 31 -13.50 0.46 2.52
C ARG A 31 -13.38 -1.04 2.66
N GLU A 32 -12.17 -1.52 2.45
CA GLU A 32 -11.80 -2.94 2.56
C GLU A 32 -11.70 -3.43 4.03
N VAL A 33 -11.82 -4.74 4.22
CA VAL A 33 -11.49 -5.40 5.50
C VAL A 33 -10.08 -4.99 5.93
N GLY A 34 -9.88 -4.75 7.22
CA GLY A 34 -8.65 -4.23 7.79
C GLY A 34 -8.54 -2.70 7.80
N ALA A 35 -9.42 -1.96 7.12
CA ALA A 35 -9.44 -0.50 7.26
C ALA A 35 -9.63 -0.08 8.72
N LYS A 36 -8.83 0.88 9.18
CA LYS A 36 -8.82 1.35 10.57
C LYS A 36 -9.06 2.85 10.71
N MET A 37 -9.65 3.20 11.84
CA MET A 37 -9.85 4.57 12.29
C MET A 37 -9.56 4.67 13.80
N ILE A 38 -8.79 5.67 14.20
CA ILE A 38 -8.60 6.06 15.61
C ILE A 38 -9.69 7.06 15.95
N VAL A 39 -10.39 6.88 17.06
CA VAL A 39 -11.37 7.83 17.59
C VAL A 39 -10.87 8.37 18.94
N PHE A 40 -10.73 9.69 19.01
CA PHE A 40 -10.30 10.41 20.21
C PHE A 40 -11.49 10.75 21.13
N PRO A 41 -11.26 11.04 22.43
CA PRO A 41 -12.33 11.42 23.36
C PRO A 41 -13.15 12.65 22.95
N ASN A 42 -12.57 13.55 22.16
CA ASN A 42 -13.26 14.73 21.62
C ASN A 42 -14.03 14.43 20.31
N GLY A 43 -14.08 13.17 19.86
CA GLY A 43 -14.72 12.74 18.62
C GLY A 43 -13.91 12.99 17.35
N GLN A 44 -12.72 13.60 17.44
CA GLN A 44 -11.80 13.69 16.30
C GLN A 44 -11.33 12.30 15.88
N ILE A 45 -10.90 12.18 14.63
CA ILE A 45 -10.47 10.91 14.04
C ILE A 45 -9.13 10.99 13.30
N ILE A 46 -8.45 9.86 13.20
CA ILE A 46 -7.36 9.62 12.25
C ILE A 46 -7.65 8.34 11.47
N GLY A 47 -7.56 8.40 10.14
CA GLY A 47 -8.01 7.32 9.27
C GLY A 47 -9.51 7.39 8.99
N THR A 48 -10.02 6.42 8.25
CA THR A 48 -11.44 6.35 7.88
C THR A 48 -11.85 4.91 7.60
N ILE A 49 -13.12 4.61 7.92
CA ILE A 49 -13.80 3.36 7.57
C ILE A 49 -14.80 3.54 6.42
N GLY A 50 -14.84 4.73 5.79
CA GLY A 50 -15.63 4.97 4.58
C GLY A 50 -16.47 6.25 4.57
N GLY A 51 -16.42 7.07 5.62
CA GLY A 51 -17.15 8.33 5.69
C GLY A 51 -18.67 8.20 5.85
N GLY A 52 -19.34 9.34 5.83
CA GLY A 52 -20.81 9.44 5.84
C GLY A 52 -21.50 9.00 7.13
N ALA A 53 -22.77 8.60 7.01
CA ALA A 53 -23.62 8.25 8.15
C ALA A 53 -23.12 7.01 8.92
N GLY A 54 -22.50 6.05 8.23
CA GLY A 54 -21.89 4.88 8.84
C GLY A 54 -20.74 5.25 9.78
N GLU A 55 -19.85 6.14 9.34
CA GLU A 55 -18.74 6.64 10.15
C GLU A 55 -19.24 7.41 11.38
N ALA A 56 -20.25 8.27 11.23
CA ALA A 56 -20.86 8.98 12.36
C ALA A 56 -21.46 8.02 13.41
N LYS A 57 -22.14 6.94 12.98
CA LYS A 57 -22.64 5.88 13.87
C LYS A 57 -21.51 5.23 14.65
N VAL A 58 -20.40 4.91 13.97
CA VAL A 58 -19.22 4.29 14.59
C VAL A 58 -18.56 5.22 15.59
N ILE A 59 -18.38 6.51 15.27
CA ILE A 59 -17.82 7.50 16.20
C ILE A 59 -18.68 7.58 17.47
N LYS A 60 -20.01 7.65 17.33
CA LYS A 60 -20.91 7.71 18.49
C LYS A 60 -20.80 6.48 19.39
N GLN A 61 -20.68 5.27 18.83
CA GLN A 61 -20.49 4.07 19.65
C GLN A 61 -19.08 4.00 20.23
N ALA A 62 -18.06 4.43 19.49
CA ALA A 62 -16.68 4.49 19.97
C ALA A 62 -16.53 5.40 21.21
N LEU A 63 -17.26 6.52 21.28
CA LEU A 63 -17.29 7.36 22.47
C LEU A 63 -17.86 6.61 23.69
N LYS A 64 -18.88 5.75 23.52
CA LYS A 64 -19.37 4.90 24.61
C LYS A 64 -18.37 3.81 25.00
N VAL A 65 -17.67 3.22 24.03
CA VAL A 65 -16.59 2.25 24.30
C VAL A 65 -15.44 2.92 25.06
N LEU A 66 -15.15 4.20 24.80
CA LEU A 66 -14.17 4.97 25.59
C LEU A 66 -14.57 5.10 27.06
N GLU A 67 -15.85 5.37 27.32
CA GLU A 67 -16.41 5.53 28.67
C GLU A 67 -16.52 4.20 29.42
N THR A 68 -17.06 3.17 28.78
CA THR A 68 -17.38 1.87 29.40
C THR A 68 -16.20 0.89 29.41
N GLY A 69 -15.31 0.99 28.41
CA GLY A 69 -14.29 -0.02 28.14
C GLY A 69 -14.82 -1.31 27.50
N GLU A 70 -16.14 -1.45 27.33
CA GLU A 70 -16.77 -2.63 26.75
C GLU A 70 -16.61 -2.64 25.23
N LYS A 71 -16.01 -3.70 24.69
CA LYS A 71 -15.81 -3.83 23.23
C LYS A 71 -17.12 -4.08 22.52
N GLN A 72 -17.21 -3.61 21.28
CA GLN A 72 -18.46 -3.70 20.51
C GLN A 72 -18.20 -4.06 19.04
N LEU A 73 -19.04 -4.94 18.50
CA LEU A 73 -19.15 -5.13 17.06
C LEU A 73 -20.32 -4.29 16.54
N VAL A 74 -20.03 -3.33 15.66
CA VAL A 74 -21.03 -2.42 15.08
C VAL A 74 -21.32 -2.85 13.64
N ALA A 75 -22.56 -3.29 13.39
CA ALA A 75 -23.05 -3.50 12.03
C ALA A 75 -23.48 -2.17 11.40
N ILE A 76 -22.97 -1.89 10.20
CA ILE A 76 -23.37 -0.76 9.37
C ILE A 76 -24.06 -1.35 8.14
N ASP A 77 -25.32 -0.99 7.98
CA ASP A 77 -26.08 -1.28 6.79
C ASP A 77 -26.16 0.01 5.96
N LEU A 78 -25.62 -0.04 4.75
CA LEU A 78 -25.68 1.07 3.80
C LEU A 78 -26.80 0.87 2.76
N SER A 79 -27.47 -0.29 2.75
CA SER A 79 -28.48 -0.68 1.73
C SER A 79 -29.82 0.06 1.78
N GLY A 80 -29.96 1.07 2.65
CA GLY A 80 -31.19 1.85 2.77
C GLY A 80 -31.51 2.64 1.51
N ALA A 81 -32.78 2.61 1.07
CA ALA A 81 -33.28 3.54 0.06
C ALA A 81 -33.06 4.99 0.55
N PRO A 82 -32.60 5.92 -0.31
CA PRO A 82 -32.30 7.28 0.12
C PRO A 82 -33.56 7.94 0.69
N HIS A 83 -33.55 8.24 1.99
CA HIS A 83 -34.62 9.01 2.64
C HIS A 83 -34.40 10.53 2.48
N ARG A 84 -33.23 10.94 2.00
CA ARG A 84 -32.85 12.31 1.63
C ARG A 84 -31.95 12.27 0.40
N GLU A 85 -32.04 13.29 -0.45
CA GLU A 85 -31.21 13.45 -1.67
C GLU A 85 -29.69 13.42 -1.40
N THR A 86 -29.26 13.62 -0.15
CA THR A 86 -27.83 13.68 0.25
C THR A 86 -27.27 12.36 0.81
N GLN A 87 -28.04 11.27 0.87
CA GLN A 87 -27.54 9.96 1.32
C GLN A 87 -26.83 9.21 0.18
N GLY A 88 -25.59 8.77 0.42
CA GLY A 88 -24.82 7.97 -0.53
C GLY A 88 -25.46 6.60 -0.82
N VAL A 89 -25.33 6.12 -2.05
CA VAL A 89 -25.99 4.90 -2.60
C VAL A 89 -25.13 3.63 -2.42
N CYS A 90 -24.27 3.58 -1.41
CA CYS A 90 -23.46 2.38 -1.18
C CYS A 90 -24.38 1.23 -0.71
N GLY A 91 -24.53 0.15 -1.47
CA GLY A 91 -25.52 -0.91 -1.18
C GLY A 91 -25.06 -2.05 -0.24
N GLY A 92 -23.89 -1.93 0.39
CA GLY A 92 -23.27 -3.01 1.16
C GLY A 92 -23.50 -2.96 2.68
N ILE A 93 -23.14 -4.05 3.34
CA ILE A 93 -23.11 -4.19 4.80
C ILE A 93 -21.65 -4.34 5.23
N MET A 94 -21.23 -3.65 6.29
CA MET A 94 -19.93 -3.87 6.92
C MET A 94 -20.04 -4.04 8.43
N GLN A 95 -19.12 -4.81 9.00
CA GLN A 95 -18.96 -4.96 10.44
C GLN A 95 -17.69 -4.27 10.89
N VAL A 96 -17.80 -3.50 11.98
CA VAL A 96 -16.70 -2.71 12.54
C VAL A 96 -16.50 -3.08 14.00
N TRP A 97 -15.34 -3.64 14.32
CA TRP A 97 -14.95 -3.95 15.70
C TRP A 97 -14.38 -2.71 16.39
N LEU A 98 -14.90 -2.41 17.58
CA LEU A 98 -14.51 -1.28 18.41
C LEU A 98 -13.84 -1.76 19.69
N GLU A 99 -12.65 -1.24 19.95
CA GLU A 99 -11.89 -1.59 21.14
C GLU A 99 -11.14 -0.39 21.72
N ARG A 100 -11.19 -0.24 23.05
CA ARG A 100 -10.47 0.82 23.79
C ARG A 100 -9.00 0.44 23.99
N TRP A 101 -8.10 1.29 23.50
CA TRP A 101 -6.65 1.13 23.62
C TRP A 101 -6.13 2.16 24.64
N SER A 102 -5.45 1.69 25.69
CA SER A 102 -4.90 2.54 26.75
C SER A 102 -3.81 1.84 27.56
N GLY A 103 -3.00 2.62 28.29
CA GLY A 103 -2.02 2.10 29.24
C GLY A 103 -0.69 1.64 28.62
N THR A 104 0.27 1.33 29.50
CA THR A 104 1.67 1.05 29.15
C THR A 104 1.87 -0.25 28.38
N ALA A 105 1.09 -1.29 28.68
CA ALA A 105 1.12 -2.56 27.95
C ALA A 105 0.72 -2.37 26.48
N THR A 106 -0.30 -1.56 26.22
CA THR A 106 -0.76 -1.23 24.86
C THR A 106 0.28 -0.41 24.10
N ILE A 107 0.88 0.59 24.74
CA ILE A 107 1.97 1.38 24.13
C ILE A 107 3.15 0.46 23.76
N THR A 108 3.50 -0.48 24.65
CA THR A 108 4.54 -1.48 24.40
C THR A 108 4.20 -2.35 23.18
N LEU A 109 2.96 -2.81 23.06
CA LEU A 109 2.49 -3.57 21.90
C LEU A 109 2.61 -2.74 20.60
N VAL A 110 2.13 -1.48 20.61
CA VAL A 110 2.24 -0.59 19.45
C VAL A 110 3.68 -0.37 19.02
N ASN A 111 4.60 -0.18 19.97
CA ASN A 111 6.02 -0.03 19.67
C ASN A 111 6.61 -1.31 19.08
N LYS A 112 6.21 -2.49 19.56
CA LYS A 112 6.59 -3.78 18.94
C LYS A 112 6.08 -3.87 17.50
N ILE A 113 4.83 -3.48 17.24
CA ILE A 113 4.25 -3.44 15.88
C ILE A 113 5.05 -2.51 14.96
N ILE A 114 5.37 -1.30 15.42
CA ILE A 114 6.21 -0.34 14.68
C ILE A 114 7.56 -0.96 14.34
N ASN A 115 8.19 -1.67 15.29
CA ASN A 115 9.49 -2.31 15.07
C ASN A 115 9.40 -3.43 14.02
N VAL A 116 8.34 -4.25 14.03
CA VAL A 116 8.09 -5.23 12.96
C VAL A 116 7.96 -4.55 11.60
N LEU A 117 7.13 -3.51 11.52
CA LEU A 117 6.89 -2.73 10.30
C LEU A 117 8.11 -1.93 9.82
N LYS A 118 9.15 -1.76 10.64
CA LYS A 118 10.42 -1.09 10.29
C LYS A 118 11.56 -2.06 9.94
N SER A 119 11.56 -3.24 10.54
CA SER A 119 12.67 -4.20 10.42
C SER A 119 12.57 -5.11 9.20
N GLY A 120 11.49 -5.03 8.41
CA GLY A 120 11.26 -5.94 7.28
C GLY A 120 10.84 -7.34 7.69
N ASN A 121 10.74 -7.61 9.00
CA ASN A 121 10.30 -8.89 9.52
C ASN A 121 8.79 -9.08 9.33
N SER A 122 8.35 -10.33 9.22
CA SER A 122 6.94 -10.65 9.19
C SER A 122 6.36 -10.77 10.60
N GLY A 123 5.20 -10.16 10.81
CA GLY A 123 4.39 -10.36 12.01
C GLY A 123 2.91 -10.29 11.69
N ALA A 124 2.05 -10.61 12.65
CA ALA A 124 0.62 -10.40 12.55
C ALA A 124 0.06 -9.86 13.87
N LEU A 125 -0.84 -8.89 13.78
CA LEU A 125 -1.66 -8.46 14.90
C LEU A 125 -2.90 -9.36 14.96
N VAL A 126 -3.07 -10.08 16.06
CA VAL A 126 -4.27 -10.86 16.33
C VAL A 126 -5.18 -10.06 17.26
N THR A 127 -6.40 -9.82 16.81
CA THR A 127 -7.47 -9.16 17.56
C THR A 127 -8.56 -10.19 17.87
N PRO A 128 -8.64 -10.70 19.10
CA PRO A 128 -9.73 -11.57 19.52
C PRO A 128 -11.07 -10.83 19.56
N PHE A 129 -12.13 -11.47 19.11
CA PHE A 129 -13.51 -11.02 19.32
C PHE A 129 -14.06 -11.39 20.71
N ASP A 130 -13.22 -12.00 21.53
CA ASP A 130 -13.44 -12.19 22.96
C ASP A 130 -13.24 -10.86 23.70
N VAL A 131 -14.29 -10.41 24.39
CA VAL A 131 -14.29 -9.14 25.14
C VAL A 131 -13.26 -9.12 26.28
N ALA A 132 -12.86 -10.29 26.79
CA ALA A 132 -11.90 -10.41 27.89
C ALA A 132 -10.43 -10.45 27.43
N LYS A 133 -10.15 -10.69 26.15
CA LYS A 133 -8.77 -10.85 25.63
C LYS A 133 -8.29 -9.62 24.88
N PHE A 134 -7.10 -9.11 25.17
CA PHE A 134 -6.54 -7.98 24.45
C PHE A 134 -5.78 -8.43 23.17
N PRO A 135 -5.64 -7.57 22.14
CA PRO A 135 -4.83 -7.91 20.98
C PRO A 135 -3.38 -8.21 21.32
N TYR A 136 -2.78 -9.08 20.52
CA TYR A 136 -1.39 -9.50 20.70
C TYR A 136 -0.68 -9.68 19.36
N LEU A 137 0.65 -9.56 19.40
CA LEU A 137 1.51 -9.69 18.24
C LEU A 137 2.06 -11.12 18.14
N ILE A 138 1.90 -11.74 16.98
CA ILE A 138 2.66 -12.95 16.59
C ILE A 138 3.85 -12.50 15.75
N HIS A 139 5.06 -12.87 16.15
CA HIS A 139 6.31 -12.59 15.43
C HIS A 139 7.38 -13.65 15.80
N PRO A 140 8.09 -14.25 14.82
CA PRO A 140 7.88 -14.09 13.37
C PRO A 140 6.57 -14.74 12.93
N TYR A 141 5.91 -14.18 11.93
CA TYR A 141 4.69 -14.76 11.36
C TYR A 141 4.99 -15.34 9.98
N SER A 142 5.03 -16.66 9.90
CA SER A 142 5.32 -17.40 8.65
C SER A 142 4.01 -17.84 8.03
N VAL A 143 3.42 -17.01 7.15
CA VAL A 143 2.32 -17.46 6.29
C VAL A 143 2.69 -17.28 4.84
N THR A 144 2.40 -18.32 4.07
CA THR A 144 2.63 -18.46 2.62
C THR A 144 1.77 -17.50 1.78
N ALA A 145 0.78 -16.84 2.39
CA ALA A 145 -0.03 -15.77 1.84
C ALA A 145 -0.26 -14.72 2.94
N ALA A 146 0.36 -13.55 2.81
CA ALA A 146 0.18 -12.44 3.75
C ALA A 146 -1.21 -11.78 3.57
N GLU A 147 -2.28 -12.54 3.83
CA GLU A 147 -3.66 -12.10 3.67
C GLU A 147 -4.35 -11.94 5.02
N LEU A 148 -5.33 -11.04 5.08
CA LEU A 148 -6.16 -10.86 6.26
C LEU A 148 -7.00 -12.11 6.48
N GLU A 149 -6.96 -12.67 7.68
CA GLU A 149 -7.81 -13.80 8.05
C GLU A 149 -8.84 -13.35 9.09
N VAL A 150 -10.11 -13.61 8.81
CA VAL A 150 -11.20 -13.35 9.75
C VAL A 150 -11.86 -14.69 10.05
N SER A 151 -11.93 -15.05 11.33
CA SER A 151 -12.71 -16.19 11.81
C SER A 151 -13.81 -15.71 12.76
N GLU A 152 -14.66 -16.62 13.23
CA GLU A 152 -15.68 -16.28 14.23
C GLU A 152 -15.09 -15.78 15.56
N THR A 153 -13.82 -16.09 15.85
CA THR A 153 -13.22 -15.85 17.18
C THR A 153 -12.08 -14.82 17.16
N VAL A 154 -11.41 -14.65 16.02
CA VAL A 154 -10.25 -13.75 15.88
C VAL A 154 -10.23 -13.09 14.50
N PHE A 155 -9.70 -11.87 14.48
CA PHE A 155 -9.21 -11.18 13.30
C PHE A 155 -7.69 -11.16 13.29
N ILE A 156 -7.07 -11.61 12.21
CA ILE A 156 -5.62 -11.65 12.04
C ILE A 156 -5.24 -10.68 10.92
N GLU A 157 -4.41 -9.70 11.27
CA GLU A 157 -3.91 -8.69 10.36
C GLU A 157 -2.40 -8.85 10.15
N PRO A 158 -1.95 -9.27 8.96
CA PRO A 158 -0.53 -9.31 8.64
C PRO A 158 0.10 -7.92 8.69
N LEU A 159 1.20 -7.80 9.44
CA LEU A 159 2.03 -6.62 9.53
C LEU A 159 3.10 -6.70 8.44
N VAL A 160 2.72 -6.32 7.22
CA VAL A 160 3.61 -6.39 6.06
C VAL A 160 4.45 -5.13 5.96
N TYR A 161 5.75 -5.30 5.76
CA TYR A 161 6.67 -4.22 5.44
C TYR A 161 6.23 -3.51 4.14
N PRO A 162 6.22 -2.16 4.09
CA PRO A 162 5.85 -1.45 2.87
C PRO A 162 6.75 -1.87 1.70
N PRO A 163 6.22 -2.01 0.48
CA PRO A 163 7.06 -2.32 -0.68
C PRO A 163 8.06 -1.19 -0.92
N THR A 164 9.28 -1.57 -1.30
CA THR A 164 10.32 -0.61 -1.66
C THR A 164 10.27 -0.35 -3.16
N LEU A 165 10.16 0.91 -3.55
CA LEU A 165 10.41 1.36 -4.92
C LEU A 165 11.83 1.92 -5.01
N LEU A 166 12.71 1.20 -5.71
CA LEU A 166 14.00 1.70 -6.17
C LEU A 166 13.80 2.48 -7.46
N ILE A 167 14.11 3.76 -7.45
CA ILE A 167 14.10 4.63 -8.62
C ILE A 167 15.55 4.81 -9.08
N ILE A 168 15.90 4.21 -10.23
CA ILE A 168 17.22 4.32 -10.85
C ILE A 168 17.17 5.45 -11.88
N GLY A 169 17.99 6.47 -11.66
CA GLY A 169 17.92 7.76 -12.35
C GLY A 169 17.12 8.79 -11.55
N ALA A 170 17.75 9.90 -11.18
CA ALA A 170 17.14 10.99 -10.42
C ALA A 170 16.76 12.17 -11.33
N GLY A 171 16.32 11.90 -12.56
CA GLY A 171 15.91 12.92 -13.53
C GLY A 171 14.59 13.62 -13.20
N HIS A 172 13.99 14.30 -14.18
CA HIS A 172 12.75 15.07 -13.99
C HIS A 172 11.54 14.20 -13.65
N VAL A 173 11.41 13.02 -14.26
CA VAL A 173 10.31 12.06 -13.97
C VAL A 173 10.44 11.46 -12.56
N ALA A 174 11.66 11.30 -12.06
CA ALA A 174 11.91 10.69 -10.75
C ALA A 174 11.30 11.51 -9.59
N LEU A 175 11.30 12.85 -9.70
CA LEU A 175 10.78 13.75 -8.66
C LEU A 175 9.28 13.55 -8.37
N PRO A 176 8.36 13.71 -9.33
CA PRO A 176 6.95 13.45 -9.11
C PRO A 176 6.69 11.96 -8.81
N LEU A 177 7.42 11.05 -9.46
CA LEU A 177 7.29 9.61 -9.21
C LEU A 177 7.56 9.27 -7.73
N ALA A 178 8.66 9.76 -7.17
CA ALA A 178 9.02 9.55 -5.78
C ALA A 178 7.95 10.11 -4.83
N LYS A 179 7.35 11.28 -5.14
CA LYS A 179 6.32 11.90 -4.30
C LYS A 179 5.02 11.09 -4.31
N ILE A 180 4.54 10.73 -5.51
CA ILE A 180 3.29 9.99 -5.68
C ILE A 180 3.45 8.56 -5.14
N ALA A 181 4.56 7.88 -5.44
CA ALA A 181 4.84 6.54 -4.93
C ALA A 181 4.89 6.51 -3.39
N HIS A 182 5.51 7.52 -2.77
CA HIS A 182 5.51 7.67 -1.31
C HIS A 182 4.10 7.84 -0.75
N LEU A 183 3.28 8.71 -1.37
CA LEU A 183 1.89 8.96 -0.98
C LEU A 183 1.05 7.67 -1.00
N VAL A 184 1.24 6.81 -2.01
CA VAL A 184 0.51 5.54 -2.16
C VAL A 184 1.14 4.34 -1.43
N GLY A 185 2.12 4.64 -0.57
CA GLY A 185 2.64 3.72 0.45
C GLY A 185 3.90 2.92 0.06
N PHE A 186 4.66 3.37 -0.94
CA PHE A 186 6.00 2.82 -1.18
C PHE A 186 7.05 3.50 -0.31
N GLN A 187 8.01 2.72 0.18
CA GLN A 187 9.29 3.29 0.61
C GLN A 187 10.12 3.63 -0.60
N ILE A 188 10.74 4.80 -0.59
CA ILE A 188 11.46 5.31 -1.74
C ILE A 188 12.96 5.18 -1.50
N VAL A 189 13.64 4.53 -2.43
CA VAL A 189 15.09 4.59 -2.57
C VAL A 189 15.40 5.22 -3.91
N VAL A 190 16.23 6.24 -3.93
CA VAL A 190 16.62 6.93 -5.17
C VAL A 190 18.10 6.69 -5.43
N GLN A 191 18.43 6.36 -6.67
CA GLN A 191 19.79 6.20 -7.14
C GLN A 191 20.04 7.11 -8.35
N ASP A 192 21.17 7.79 -8.38
CA ASP A 192 21.78 8.42 -9.56
C ASP A 192 23.27 8.54 -9.29
N ASP A 193 24.12 8.43 -10.31
CA ASP A 193 25.58 8.56 -10.16
C ASP A 193 26.01 10.01 -9.93
N ARG A 194 25.10 10.98 -10.12
CA ARG A 194 25.34 12.41 -9.91
C ARG A 194 24.77 12.88 -8.58
N ALA A 195 25.65 13.28 -7.66
CA ALA A 195 25.28 13.69 -6.31
C ALA A 195 24.36 14.92 -6.28
N GLU A 196 24.47 15.83 -7.25
CA GLU A 196 23.59 17.00 -7.36
C GLU A 196 22.15 16.63 -7.77
N PHE A 197 21.96 15.44 -8.35
CA PHE A 197 20.64 14.90 -8.63
C PHE A 197 20.15 14.01 -7.47
N ALA A 198 20.98 13.06 -7.00
CA ALA A 198 20.63 12.19 -5.88
C ALA A 198 20.92 12.87 -4.53
N CYS A 199 20.06 13.83 -4.13
CA CYS A 199 20.21 14.56 -2.87
C CYS A 199 18.88 14.73 -2.10
N VAL A 200 18.99 14.98 -0.78
CA VAL A 200 17.86 15.07 0.16
C VAL A 200 16.96 16.26 -0.15
N GLU A 201 17.54 17.36 -0.65
CA GLU A 201 16.81 18.57 -1.03
C GLU A 201 15.80 18.29 -2.15
N ARG A 202 16.16 17.38 -3.06
CA ARG A 202 15.30 16.95 -4.18
C ARG A 202 14.32 15.84 -3.78
N PHE A 203 14.74 14.95 -2.87
CA PHE A 203 13.96 13.78 -2.45
C PHE A 203 13.82 13.68 -0.93
N PRO A 204 13.17 14.64 -0.25
CA PRO A 204 13.06 14.64 1.21
C PRO A 204 12.25 13.45 1.77
N GLN A 205 11.41 12.81 0.94
CA GLN A 205 10.63 11.63 1.29
C GLN A 205 11.38 10.30 1.09
N ALA A 206 12.58 10.32 0.51
CA ALA A 206 13.36 9.11 0.28
C ALA A 206 13.91 8.56 1.60
N THR A 207 13.75 7.25 1.80
CA THR A 207 14.31 6.53 2.94
C THR A 207 15.81 6.30 2.78
N ALA A 208 16.29 6.23 1.53
CA ALA A 208 17.70 6.22 1.20
C ALA A 208 17.94 6.90 -0.15
N ILE A 209 19.08 7.58 -0.27
CA ILE A 209 19.54 8.24 -1.48
C ILE A 209 20.96 7.77 -1.74
N VAL A 210 21.19 7.21 -2.92
CA VAL A 210 22.42 6.52 -3.30
C VAL A 210 23.06 7.25 -4.47
N ALA A 211 24.01 8.13 -4.16
CA ALA A 211 24.83 8.86 -5.12
C ALA A 211 26.05 8.04 -5.59
N GLN A 212 25.81 6.85 -6.12
CA GLN A 212 26.83 5.86 -6.50
C GLN A 212 26.52 5.25 -7.88
N PRO A 213 27.48 4.57 -8.53
CA PRO A 213 27.22 3.76 -9.71
C PRO A 213 26.05 2.77 -9.54
N ILE A 214 25.34 2.51 -10.64
CA ILE A 214 24.09 1.73 -10.66
C ILE A 214 24.31 0.31 -10.12
N ASP A 215 25.39 -0.32 -10.55
CA ASP A 215 25.79 -1.66 -10.16
C ASP A 215 26.08 -1.77 -8.66
N GLU A 216 26.90 -0.86 -8.12
CA GLU A 216 27.19 -0.79 -6.68
C GLU A 216 25.91 -0.57 -5.86
N ALA A 217 25.05 0.35 -6.31
CA ALA A 217 23.79 0.63 -5.64
C ALA A 217 22.88 -0.61 -5.60
N ILE A 218 22.77 -1.36 -6.70
CA ILE A 218 21.92 -2.55 -6.74
C ILE A 218 22.49 -3.68 -5.87
N LEU A 219 23.81 -3.87 -5.87
CA LEU A 219 24.48 -4.91 -5.09
C LEU A 219 24.38 -4.66 -3.57
N ASN A 220 24.44 -3.41 -3.15
CA ASN A 220 24.34 -3.02 -1.73
C ASN A 220 22.90 -2.91 -1.21
N LEU A 221 21.89 -3.04 -2.08
CA LEU A 221 20.49 -2.99 -1.63
C LEU A 221 20.15 -4.20 -0.75
N PRO A 222 19.48 -4.00 0.39
CA PRO A 222 18.99 -5.10 1.22
C PRO A 222 18.17 -6.10 0.41
N GLN A 223 18.33 -7.39 0.69
CA GLN A 223 17.43 -8.40 0.13
C GLN A 223 16.04 -8.22 0.76
N THR A 224 15.10 -7.72 -0.04
CA THR A 224 13.70 -7.53 0.34
C THR A 224 12.79 -8.29 -0.62
N SER A 225 11.78 -8.96 -0.08
CA SER A 225 10.81 -9.76 -0.86
C SER A 225 9.78 -8.90 -1.60
N GLN A 226 9.75 -7.59 -1.35
CA GLN A 226 8.78 -6.63 -1.91
C GLN A 226 9.50 -5.51 -2.69
N LEU A 227 10.52 -5.85 -3.48
CA LEU A 227 11.27 -4.89 -4.30
C LEU A 227 10.59 -4.60 -5.64
N TYR A 228 10.35 -3.32 -5.90
CA TYR A 228 9.89 -2.77 -7.18
C TYR A 228 10.98 -1.85 -7.72
N VAL A 229 11.21 -1.87 -9.03
CA VAL A 229 12.24 -1.04 -9.66
C VAL A 229 11.67 -0.23 -10.82
N ALA A 230 11.97 1.05 -10.84
CA ALA A 230 11.70 1.95 -11.97
C ALA A 230 13.02 2.48 -12.54
N LEU A 231 13.35 2.06 -13.76
CA LEU A 231 14.47 2.59 -14.54
C LEU A 231 13.99 3.84 -15.27
N VAL A 232 14.25 5.01 -14.68
CA VAL A 232 13.95 6.33 -15.24
C VAL A 232 15.25 7.06 -15.59
N THR A 233 16.14 6.33 -16.28
CA THR A 233 17.53 6.73 -16.51
C THR A 233 17.67 7.63 -17.75
N ARG A 234 18.85 8.28 -17.86
CA ARG A 234 19.18 9.21 -18.95
C ARG A 234 19.45 8.54 -20.31
N GLY A 235 19.71 7.23 -20.35
CA GLY A 235 20.08 6.56 -21.60
C GLY A 235 20.12 5.03 -21.50
N TYR A 236 20.16 4.39 -22.66
CA TYR A 236 20.10 2.93 -22.75
C TYR A 236 21.29 2.23 -22.07
N ALA A 237 22.47 2.88 -22.01
CA ALA A 237 23.65 2.30 -21.36
C ALA A 237 23.41 2.07 -19.86
N GLN A 238 22.74 3.00 -19.19
CA GLN A 238 22.35 2.89 -17.79
C GLN A 238 21.27 1.82 -17.59
N ASP A 239 20.31 1.72 -18.50
CA ASP A 239 19.29 0.66 -18.45
C ASP A 239 19.93 -0.74 -18.58
N LEU A 240 20.89 -0.90 -19.49
CA LEU A 240 21.64 -2.15 -19.65
C LEU A 240 22.39 -2.52 -18.37
N ALA A 241 23.12 -1.56 -17.77
CA ALA A 241 23.84 -1.78 -16.53
C ALA A 241 22.91 -2.24 -15.40
N ALA A 242 21.74 -1.62 -15.26
CA ALA A 242 20.74 -2.03 -14.27
C ALA A 242 20.16 -3.42 -14.57
N LEU A 243 19.71 -3.66 -15.81
CA LEU A 243 18.99 -4.88 -16.19
C LEU A 243 19.87 -6.13 -16.10
N ARG A 244 21.16 -6.05 -16.41
CA ARG A 244 22.10 -7.18 -16.28
C ARG A 244 22.11 -7.78 -14.86
N ILE A 245 21.95 -6.93 -13.86
CA ILE A 245 21.96 -7.33 -12.44
C ILE A 245 20.54 -7.64 -11.97
N LEU A 246 19.57 -6.79 -12.28
CA LEU A 246 18.19 -6.90 -11.79
C LEU A 246 17.45 -8.14 -12.31
N LEU A 247 17.71 -8.57 -13.54
CA LEU A 247 17.07 -9.76 -14.12
C LEU A 247 17.48 -11.06 -13.41
N GLN A 248 18.59 -11.05 -12.68
CA GLN A 248 19.06 -12.18 -11.88
C GLN A 248 18.53 -12.14 -10.44
N ARG A 249 17.85 -11.06 -10.04
CA ARG A 249 17.37 -10.83 -8.68
C ARG A 249 15.89 -11.14 -8.55
N GLN A 250 15.47 -11.54 -7.35
CA GLN A 250 14.05 -11.65 -7.03
C GLN A 250 13.45 -10.26 -6.84
N VAL A 251 12.68 -9.81 -7.83
CA VAL A 251 11.95 -8.53 -7.82
C VAL A 251 10.48 -8.76 -8.18
N LYS A 252 9.60 -7.91 -7.66
CA LYS A 252 8.16 -7.95 -7.95
C LYS A 252 7.82 -7.23 -9.26
N TYR A 253 8.64 -6.26 -9.65
CA TYR A 253 8.40 -5.42 -10.81
C TYR A 253 9.71 -4.79 -11.28
N ILE A 254 9.93 -4.77 -12.60
CA ILE A 254 10.94 -3.93 -13.25
C ILE A 254 10.23 -3.16 -14.34
N GLY A 255 10.20 -1.84 -14.22
CA GLY A 255 9.71 -0.95 -15.25
C GLY A 255 10.87 -0.19 -15.89
N MET A 256 10.88 -0.05 -17.21
CA MET A 256 11.89 0.71 -17.93
C MET A 256 11.26 1.82 -18.77
N ILE A 257 11.65 3.06 -18.50
CA ILE A 257 11.27 4.20 -19.34
C ILE A 257 11.99 4.12 -20.69
N GLY A 258 11.29 4.51 -21.75
CA GLY A 258 11.89 4.65 -23.05
C GLY A 258 10.88 4.60 -24.17
N SER A 259 11.24 5.21 -25.30
CA SER A 259 10.52 4.99 -26.55
C SER A 259 10.67 3.54 -27.01
N GLU A 260 9.78 3.08 -27.90
CA GLU A 260 9.90 1.74 -28.49
C GLU A 260 11.29 1.47 -29.06
N ARG A 261 11.90 2.47 -29.72
CA ARG A 261 13.25 2.35 -30.27
C ARG A 261 14.27 2.04 -29.18
N ARG A 262 14.23 2.77 -28.05
CA ARG A 262 15.15 2.54 -26.92
C ARG A 262 14.94 1.15 -26.32
N VAL A 263 13.68 0.74 -26.12
CA VAL A 263 13.35 -0.60 -25.60
C VAL A 263 13.91 -1.69 -26.51
N ARG A 264 13.64 -1.61 -27.81
CA ARG A 264 14.14 -2.58 -28.80
C ARG A 264 15.66 -2.67 -28.80
N THR A 265 16.37 -1.54 -28.77
CA THR A 265 17.83 -1.51 -28.73
C THR A 265 18.39 -2.16 -27.47
N VAL A 266 17.82 -1.85 -26.29
CA VAL A 266 18.23 -2.49 -25.03
C VAL A 266 18.02 -4.00 -25.10
N TYR A 267 16.86 -4.44 -25.58
CA TYR A 267 16.53 -5.86 -25.65
C TYR A 267 17.46 -6.61 -26.61
N GLN A 268 17.73 -6.06 -27.79
CA GLN A 268 18.67 -6.65 -28.75
C GLN A 268 20.06 -6.84 -28.15
N LEU A 269 20.57 -5.84 -27.42
CA LEU A 269 21.89 -5.93 -26.79
C LEU A 269 21.92 -6.98 -25.68
N LEU A 270 20.88 -7.05 -24.84
CA LEU A 270 20.79 -8.09 -23.79
C LEU A 270 20.64 -9.50 -24.38
N GLN A 271 19.94 -9.66 -25.50
CA GLN A 271 19.83 -10.95 -26.18
C GLN A 271 21.16 -11.41 -26.78
N ASN A 272 21.98 -10.48 -27.28
CA ASN A 272 23.35 -10.79 -27.74
C ASN A 272 24.28 -11.20 -26.58
N GLU A 273 23.88 -10.93 -25.34
CA GLU A 273 24.55 -11.37 -24.10
C GLU A 273 23.87 -12.62 -23.51
N ASP A 274 23.17 -13.39 -24.34
CA ASP A 274 22.48 -14.65 -23.97
C ASP A 274 21.36 -14.51 -22.91
N ILE A 275 20.86 -13.29 -22.68
CA ILE A 275 19.69 -13.10 -21.81
C ILE A 275 18.42 -13.50 -22.57
N SER A 276 17.74 -14.53 -22.06
CA SER A 276 16.53 -15.07 -22.68
C SER A 276 15.39 -14.04 -22.78
N LEU A 277 14.65 -14.08 -23.89
CA LEU A 277 13.43 -13.29 -24.09
C LEU A 277 12.40 -13.49 -22.97
N LYS A 278 12.34 -14.69 -22.38
CA LYS A 278 11.43 -14.99 -21.26
C LYS A 278 11.71 -14.12 -20.02
N LEU A 279 12.99 -13.79 -19.76
CA LEU A 279 13.34 -12.87 -18.69
C LEU A 279 13.01 -11.43 -19.06
N LEU A 280 13.28 -11.03 -20.31
CA LEU A 280 12.98 -9.69 -20.80
C LEU A 280 11.47 -9.37 -20.80
N HIS A 281 10.62 -10.35 -21.11
CA HIS A 281 9.16 -10.19 -21.04
C HIS A 281 8.61 -9.90 -19.63
N LYS A 282 9.43 -10.05 -18.58
CA LYS A 282 9.05 -9.65 -17.21
C LYS A 282 9.27 -8.16 -16.96
N VAL A 283 9.93 -7.44 -17.88
CA VAL A 283 10.19 -6.01 -17.79
C VAL A 283 9.04 -5.26 -18.45
N TYR A 284 8.43 -4.32 -17.72
CA TYR A 284 7.39 -3.44 -18.20
C TYR A 284 8.04 -2.28 -18.97
N ALA A 285 8.10 -2.40 -20.29
CA ALA A 285 8.82 -1.47 -21.16
C ALA A 285 8.05 -1.24 -22.48
N PRO A 286 7.59 0.00 -22.76
CA PRO A 286 7.68 1.19 -21.92
C PRO A 286 6.95 1.03 -20.57
N ILE A 287 7.48 1.69 -19.54
CA ILE A 287 6.90 1.68 -18.18
C ILE A 287 5.59 2.48 -18.10
N GLY A 288 4.63 2.00 -17.31
CA GLY A 288 3.39 2.71 -16.99
C GLY A 288 2.18 2.28 -17.82
N LEU A 289 0.98 2.65 -17.36
CA LEU A 289 -0.26 2.44 -18.11
C LEU A 289 -0.42 3.45 -19.24
N ASP A 290 -1.00 3.02 -20.35
CA ASP A 290 -1.36 3.91 -21.46
C ASP A 290 -2.57 4.77 -21.08
N ILE A 291 -2.27 5.97 -20.58
CA ILE A 291 -3.25 7.01 -20.23
C ILE A 291 -3.04 8.29 -21.04
N GLY A 292 -2.23 8.24 -22.11
CA GLY A 292 -1.85 9.42 -22.89
C GLY A 292 -0.94 10.41 -22.15
N ALA A 293 -0.17 9.95 -21.16
CA ALA A 293 0.70 10.80 -20.35
C ALA A 293 1.83 11.45 -21.17
N LEU A 294 2.06 12.76 -20.98
CA LEU A 294 3.09 13.52 -21.69
C LEU A 294 4.06 14.25 -20.75
N THR A 295 3.54 14.86 -19.68
CA THR A 295 4.36 15.59 -18.71
C THR A 295 5.04 14.64 -17.72
N PRO A 296 6.16 15.03 -17.08
CA PRO A 296 6.79 14.22 -16.03
C PRO A 296 5.83 13.80 -14.91
N GLU A 297 4.90 14.68 -14.54
CA GLU A 297 3.86 14.44 -13.53
C GLU A 297 2.84 13.40 -13.99
N GLU A 298 2.32 13.51 -15.22
CA GLU A 298 1.40 12.53 -15.79
C GLU A 298 2.07 11.17 -15.98
N ILE A 299 3.32 11.14 -16.44
CA ILE A 299 4.11 9.92 -16.58
C ILE A 299 4.29 9.26 -15.21
N ALA A 300 4.58 10.04 -14.17
CA ALA A 300 4.68 9.53 -12.80
C ALA A 300 3.35 8.93 -12.30
N VAL A 301 2.20 9.54 -12.63
CA VAL A 301 0.87 8.98 -12.33
C VAL A 301 0.67 7.65 -13.07
N SER A 302 0.98 7.61 -14.37
CA SER A 302 0.92 6.39 -15.20
C SER A 302 1.74 5.24 -14.62
N ILE A 303 3.00 5.52 -14.23
CA ILE A 303 3.89 4.54 -13.59
C ILE A 303 3.32 4.10 -12.24
N CYS A 304 2.87 5.03 -11.40
CA CYS A 304 2.29 4.69 -10.10
C CYS A 304 1.02 3.84 -10.22
N ALA A 305 0.17 4.12 -11.21
CA ALA A 305 -1.01 3.32 -11.49
C ALA A 305 -0.63 1.88 -11.85
N GLU A 306 0.41 1.68 -12.68
CA GLU A 306 0.94 0.35 -13.01
C GLU A 306 1.56 -0.36 -11.80
N LEU A 307 2.31 0.35 -10.95
CA LEU A 307 2.86 -0.20 -9.71
C LEU A 307 1.75 -0.69 -8.77
N ILE A 308 0.66 0.07 -8.62
CA ILE A 308 -0.50 -0.32 -7.82
C ILE A 308 -1.20 -1.52 -8.46
N LYS A 309 -1.38 -1.51 -9.79
CA LYS A 309 -1.98 -2.62 -10.55
C LYS A 309 -1.23 -3.92 -10.27
N VAL A 310 0.10 -3.93 -10.41
CA VAL A 310 0.94 -5.12 -10.15
C VAL A 310 0.88 -5.53 -8.69
N ARG A 311 0.95 -4.57 -7.76
CA ARG A 311 0.88 -4.84 -6.31
C ARG A 311 -0.46 -5.46 -5.88
N ARG A 312 -1.57 -5.08 -6.53
CA ARG A 312 -2.94 -5.44 -6.13
C ARG A 312 -3.61 -6.46 -7.07
N GLY A 313 -2.97 -6.86 -8.17
CA GLY A 313 -3.55 -7.76 -9.17
C GLY A 313 -4.68 -7.14 -10.00
N GLY A 314 -4.67 -5.83 -10.21
CA GLY A 314 -5.70 -5.14 -11.01
C GLY A 314 -5.50 -5.32 -12.53
N SER A 315 -6.53 -4.98 -13.32
CA SER A 315 -6.43 -4.99 -14.79
C SER A 315 -5.84 -3.70 -15.36
N GLY A 316 -6.20 -2.55 -14.78
CA GLY A 316 -5.90 -1.22 -15.33
C GLY A 316 -6.93 -0.71 -16.34
N LEU A 317 -8.01 -1.47 -16.57
CA LEU A 317 -9.16 -1.03 -17.38
C LEU A 317 -10.07 -0.08 -16.58
N SER A 318 -10.93 0.66 -17.27
CA SER A 318 -11.94 1.48 -16.58
C SER A 318 -12.91 0.57 -15.83
N LEU A 319 -13.30 0.97 -14.61
CA LEU A 319 -14.29 0.20 -13.83
C LEU A 319 -15.64 0.11 -14.56
N SER A 320 -16.03 1.14 -15.32
CA SER A 320 -17.27 1.12 -16.10
C SER A 320 -17.27 0.05 -17.19
N GLU A 321 -16.12 -0.20 -17.81
CA GLU A 321 -15.95 -1.25 -18.82
C GLU A 321 -16.02 -2.64 -18.19
N ILE A 322 -15.40 -2.81 -17.01
CA ILE A 322 -15.48 -4.06 -16.25
C ILE A 322 -16.92 -4.36 -15.82
N MET A 323 -17.65 -3.34 -15.35
CA MET A 323 -19.05 -3.49 -14.95
C MET A 323 -19.97 -3.78 -16.15
N GLY A 324 -19.73 -3.15 -17.29
CA GLY A 324 -20.43 -3.45 -18.53
C GLY A 324 -20.21 -4.89 -19.01
N ALA A 325 -19.00 -5.42 -18.84
CA ALA A 325 -18.69 -6.81 -19.18
C ALA A 325 -19.27 -7.82 -18.16
N ALA A 326 -19.21 -7.51 -16.85
CA ALA A 326 -19.69 -8.40 -15.79
C ALA A 326 -21.22 -8.39 -15.61
N SER A 327 -21.94 -7.42 -16.18
CA SER A 327 -23.40 -7.47 -16.29
C SER A 327 -23.89 -8.40 -17.41
N ALA A 328 -22.99 -8.86 -18.29
CA ALA A 328 -23.27 -9.89 -19.30
C ALA A 328 -22.94 -11.32 -18.80
N GLU A 329 -22.06 -11.48 -17.81
CA GLU A 329 -21.71 -12.79 -17.20
C GLU A 329 -21.48 -12.65 -15.68
N ASN A 330 -22.15 -13.48 -14.88
CA ASN A 330 -22.05 -13.56 -13.40
C ASN A 330 -20.59 -13.65 -12.89
N SER A 331 -19.92 -12.51 -12.70
CA SER A 331 -18.51 -12.45 -12.28
C SER A 331 -18.32 -11.85 -10.87
N PRO A 332 -17.45 -12.40 -10.00
CA PRO A 332 -17.35 -12.03 -8.58
C PRO A 332 -16.61 -10.70 -8.30
N LEU A 333 -16.21 -9.94 -9.32
CA LEU A 333 -15.17 -8.91 -9.20
C LEU A 333 -15.65 -7.52 -8.77
N ILE A 334 -16.96 -7.29 -8.64
CA ILE A 334 -17.50 -5.97 -8.30
C ILE A 334 -17.76 -5.89 -6.78
N GLN A 335 -16.71 -5.65 -5.99
CA GLN A 335 -16.85 -5.35 -4.56
C GLN A 335 -16.14 -4.06 -4.11
N LYS A 336 -15.48 -3.33 -5.03
CA LYS A 336 -14.74 -2.10 -4.68
C LYS A 336 -15.49 -0.86 -5.21
N GLY A 337 -16.30 -0.25 -4.34
CA GLY A 337 -16.82 1.10 -4.55
C GLY A 337 -15.78 2.13 -4.10
N PHE A 338 -15.65 3.23 -4.85
CA PHE A 338 -14.90 4.42 -4.41
C PHE A 338 -15.71 5.24 -3.42
#